data_AF-A0AAV5A3A7-F1
#
_entry.id   AF-A0AAV5A3A7-F1
#
_cell.length_a   1.000
_cell.length_b   1.000
_cell.length_c   1.000
_cell.angle_alpha   90.00
_cell.angle_beta   90.00
_cell.angle_gamma   90.00
#
_symmetry.space_group_name_H-M   'P 1'
#
loop_
_entity.id
_entity.type
_entity.pdbx_description
1 polymer ?
#
loop_
_entity_poly.entity_id
_entity_poly.type
_entity_poly.pdbx_seq_one_letter_code
_entity_poly.pdbx_strand_id
1 'polypeptide(L)'
;MQTQASTTLGWDVVVNYGETELNRLLAIAYDKDSTGNKSIKEFECPCAVSLYQFLEEYAEIVDTTTPSQSIGEKVYTIILNNLVLATAKGGVTNDEVSSENPTPSETPFVFPPNSDASGVVFIDFEASSSDLTECPLNSEDPGCAGRSPLVDNHLGDLKDIIRSQFLTKYKHIIYELARTNNSKPVEGIKLVPKSFMFATHKPDEGETILSLFIQTGDTNNGLQSRLNSNWDTLWGTTLACPPIPSGKTASVILAKNTIFTSMIEPGLKNQGYSGELDNTTRSLQIQIDTKKEIHEPEDKKSSMYSSTTYHTAINVVLPKLQLVLEQNPSDKPAYCRGSWSYKYKFSWDEYSALGDGSDRNGSVTVENTLDEDTYPVKLENEYTLEVNFKIRKEKWKVTATPDSQSFWDIINGGSTKVPSWTKDLNVFLPEMNIDMGSLDFFLTTNLLLPSREVIDIDTKLGVQVPGDFYLVGSVENSRK
;
A
#
# COMPACT_ATOMS: atom_id res chain seq x y z
N MET A 1 -24.77 0.53 7.81
CA MET A 1 -23.39 0.97 7.49
C MET A 1 -22.66 -0.24 6.93
N GLN A 2 -22.42 -0.28 5.62
CA GLN A 2 -21.59 -1.33 5.03
C GLN A 2 -20.15 -1.10 5.51
N THR A 3 -19.56 -2.09 6.17
CA THR A 3 -18.11 -2.20 6.34
C THR A 3 -17.51 -2.02 4.95
N GLN A 4 -16.81 -0.90 4.73
CA GLN A 4 -16.19 -0.65 3.45
C GLN A 4 -15.17 -1.75 3.21
N ALA A 5 -15.30 -2.42 2.06
CA ALA A 5 -14.35 -3.45 1.65
C ALA A 5 -12.94 -2.86 1.63
N SER A 6 -11.95 -3.65 2.03
CA SER A 6 -10.54 -3.27 1.89
C SER A 6 -10.27 -2.84 0.46
N THR A 7 -9.50 -1.75 0.31
CA THR A 7 -9.16 -1.19 -1.00
C THR A 7 -8.20 -2.06 -1.78
N THR A 8 -7.63 -3.09 -1.17
CA THR A 8 -6.81 -4.10 -1.85
C THR A 8 -7.59 -5.33 -2.30
N LEU A 9 -8.91 -5.40 -2.06
CA LEU A 9 -9.75 -6.57 -2.34
C LEU A 9 -9.21 -7.87 -1.69
N GLY A 10 -8.61 -7.75 -0.49
CA GLY A 10 -8.07 -8.87 0.29
C GLY A 10 -6.63 -9.27 -0.05
N TRP A 11 -6.01 -8.62 -1.04
CA TRP A 11 -4.60 -8.78 -1.36
C TRP A 11 -3.73 -7.99 -0.37
N ASP A 12 -2.45 -8.37 -0.23
CA ASP A 12 -1.56 -7.72 0.74
C ASP A 12 -1.01 -6.41 0.21
N VAL A 13 -0.65 -6.37 -1.07
CA VAL A 13 -0.09 -5.21 -1.76
C VAL A 13 -0.77 -5.03 -3.10
N VAL A 14 -1.10 -3.80 -3.47
CA VAL A 14 -1.51 -3.43 -4.83
C VAL A 14 -0.62 -2.30 -5.33
N VAL A 15 -0.01 -2.49 -6.49
CA VAL A 15 0.83 -1.48 -7.15
C VAL A 15 0.15 -1.03 -8.43
N ASN A 16 0.01 0.27 -8.63
CA ASN A 16 -0.69 0.86 -9.78
C ASN A 16 0.26 1.68 -10.63
N TYR A 17 0.13 1.54 -11.95
CA TYR A 17 0.90 2.27 -12.95
C TYR A 17 -0.03 2.88 -14.00
N GLY A 18 0.21 4.14 -14.36
CA GLY A 18 -0.42 4.77 -15.52
C GLY A 18 0.07 4.17 -16.84
N GLU A 19 -0.84 3.96 -17.78
CA GLU A 19 -0.56 3.39 -19.11
C GLU A 19 0.52 4.14 -19.88
N THR A 20 0.46 5.48 -19.92
CA THR A 20 1.41 6.31 -20.67
C THR A 20 2.84 6.05 -20.22
N GLU A 21 3.00 5.96 -18.90
CA GLU A 21 4.30 5.85 -18.28
C GLU A 21 4.85 4.43 -18.35
N LEU A 22 3.97 3.42 -18.25
CA LEU A 22 4.31 2.04 -18.54
C LEU A 22 4.81 1.91 -19.99
N ASN A 23 4.06 2.42 -20.97
CA ASN A 23 4.46 2.42 -22.38
C ASN A 23 5.80 3.12 -22.60
N ARG A 24 6.06 4.23 -21.90
CA ARG A 24 7.36 4.92 -21.92
C ARG A 24 8.49 4.03 -21.41
N LEU A 25 8.31 3.36 -20.27
CA LEU A 25 9.32 2.45 -19.71
C LEU A 25 9.63 1.27 -20.64
N LEU A 26 8.59 0.70 -21.26
CA LEU A 26 8.74 -0.38 -22.22
C LEU A 26 9.54 0.10 -23.44
N ALA A 27 9.18 1.25 -24.04
CA ALA A 27 9.94 1.81 -25.16
C ALA A 27 11.44 1.98 -24.82
N ILE A 28 11.76 2.47 -23.62
CA ILE A 28 13.16 2.63 -23.15
C ILE A 28 13.85 1.28 -22.96
N ALA A 29 13.15 0.26 -22.45
CA ALA A 29 13.71 -1.08 -22.29
C ALA A 29 14.04 -1.69 -23.65
N TYR A 30 13.12 -1.55 -24.61
CA TYR A 30 13.29 -2.01 -25.99
C TYR A 30 14.54 -1.39 -26.66
N ASP A 31 14.68 -0.07 -26.57
CA ASP A 31 15.82 0.64 -27.18
C ASP A 31 17.17 0.17 -26.62
N LYS A 32 17.23 -0.20 -25.33
CA LYS A 32 18.48 -0.66 -24.70
C LYS A 32 18.93 -2.04 -25.22
N ASP A 33 18.00 -2.98 -25.38
CA ASP A 33 18.34 -4.34 -25.83
C ASP A 33 18.70 -4.38 -27.32
N SER A 34 18.18 -3.44 -28.12
CA SER A 34 18.53 -3.29 -29.55
C SER A 34 20.02 -3.01 -29.82
N THR A 35 20.78 -2.58 -28.80
CA THR A 35 22.21 -2.23 -28.94
C THR A 35 23.17 -3.41 -28.75
N GLY A 36 22.68 -4.59 -28.32
CA GLY A 36 23.52 -5.71 -27.86
C GLY A 36 23.68 -6.93 -28.79
N ASN A 37 22.77 -7.19 -29.73
CA ASN A 37 22.93 -8.30 -30.69
C ASN A 37 22.07 -8.08 -31.95
N LYS A 38 22.74 -8.10 -33.10
CA LYS A 38 22.22 -8.28 -34.48
C LYS A 38 20.85 -7.66 -34.81
N SER A 39 20.93 -6.48 -35.44
CA SER A 39 20.12 -6.06 -36.59
C SER A 39 18.67 -6.57 -36.64
N ILE A 40 17.79 -5.91 -35.89
CA ILE A 40 16.49 -5.53 -36.42
C ILE A 40 16.64 -4.06 -36.81
N LYS A 41 17.22 -3.81 -38.00
CA LYS A 41 17.05 -2.49 -38.63
C LYS A 41 15.59 -2.44 -39.07
N GLU A 42 14.87 -1.44 -38.58
CA GLU A 42 13.43 -1.19 -38.72
C GLU A 42 12.54 -1.87 -37.66
N PHE A 43 12.66 -1.39 -36.41
CA PHE A 43 11.49 -1.21 -35.54
C PHE A 43 11.35 0.30 -35.32
N GLU A 44 10.76 1.00 -36.30
CA GLU A 44 9.91 2.13 -35.93
C GLU A 44 8.77 1.52 -35.09
N CYS A 45 8.41 2.16 -33.98
CA CYS A 45 7.28 1.83 -33.10
C CYS A 45 6.22 0.89 -33.74
N PRO A 46 5.82 -0.24 -33.12
CA PRO A 46 5.00 -1.28 -33.77
C PRO A 46 3.53 -0.89 -34.02
N CYS A 47 3.25 0.39 -34.25
CA CYS A 47 2.02 0.92 -34.82
C CYS A 47 2.15 1.26 -36.32
N ALA A 48 3.31 1.07 -36.95
CA ALA A 48 3.49 1.31 -38.38
C ALA A 48 4.34 0.23 -39.06
N VAL A 49 3.71 -0.86 -39.51
CA VAL A 49 4.28 -1.67 -40.59
C VAL A 49 4.18 -0.85 -41.87
N SER A 50 5.33 -0.55 -42.48
CA SER A 50 5.37 0.05 -43.81
C SER A 50 4.74 -0.93 -44.80
N LEU A 51 3.56 -0.57 -45.32
CA LEU A 51 2.81 -1.33 -46.33
C LEU A 51 3.65 -1.65 -47.59
N TYR A 52 4.77 -0.96 -47.80
CA TYR A 52 5.65 -1.09 -48.95
C TYR A 52 6.40 -2.43 -49.02
N GLN A 53 6.95 -2.94 -47.91
CA GLN A 53 7.60 -4.26 -47.89
C GLN A 53 6.60 -5.40 -48.12
N PHE A 54 5.34 -5.20 -47.71
CA PHE A 54 4.27 -6.18 -47.84
C PHE A 54 3.74 -6.30 -49.27
N LEU A 55 3.63 -5.18 -49.99
CA LEU A 55 3.18 -5.18 -51.40
C LEU A 55 4.18 -5.85 -52.35
N GLU A 56 5.48 -5.86 -52.05
CA GLU A 56 6.46 -6.59 -52.86
C GLU A 56 6.31 -8.11 -52.75
N GLU A 57 5.98 -8.65 -51.58
CA GLU A 57 5.68 -10.09 -51.39
C GLU A 57 4.30 -10.47 -51.98
N TYR A 58 3.32 -9.56 -51.94
CA TYR A 58 1.98 -9.81 -52.50
C TYR A 58 1.87 -9.60 -54.02
N ALA A 59 2.80 -8.84 -54.62
CA ALA A 59 2.84 -8.61 -56.06
C ALA A 59 3.11 -9.89 -56.87
N GLU A 60 3.66 -10.94 -56.26
CA GLU A 60 3.78 -12.26 -56.89
C GLU A 60 2.46 -13.06 -56.94
N ILE A 61 1.46 -12.68 -56.13
CA ILE A 61 0.21 -13.44 -55.95
C ILE A 61 -0.96 -12.84 -56.76
N VAL A 62 -0.89 -11.56 -57.14
CA VAL A 62 -1.98 -10.85 -57.83
C VAL A 62 -1.65 -10.64 -59.31
N ASP A 63 -2.43 -11.29 -60.20
CA ASP A 63 -2.37 -11.13 -61.66
C ASP A 63 -2.56 -9.66 -62.06
N THR A 64 -1.49 -9.03 -62.53
CA THR A 64 -1.37 -7.58 -62.75
C THR A 64 -2.03 -7.14 -64.05
N THR A 65 -3.35 -6.91 -64.01
CA THR A 65 -4.08 -6.18 -65.07
C THR A 65 -4.72 -4.86 -64.61
N THR A 66 -4.47 -4.43 -63.37
CA THR A 66 -5.02 -3.19 -62.82
C THR A 66 -3.93 -2.10 -62.73
N PRO A 67 -4.21 -0.84 -63.13
CA PRO A 67 -3.20 0.23 -63.13
C PRO A 67 -2.63 0.46 -61.73
N SER A 68 -1.31 0.60 -61.66
CA SER A 68 -0.55 0.84 -60.44
C SER A 68 -1.06 2.09 -59.72
N GLN A 69 -1.76 1.90 -58.61
CA GLN A 69 -2.03 2.95 -57.64
C GLN A 69 -0.84 3.06 -56.70
N SER A 70 -0.17 4.22 -56.65
CA SER A 70 0.82 4.49 -55.62
C SER A 70 0.10 4.66 -54.28
N ILE A 71 0.25 3.69 -53.39
CA ILE A 71 -0.18 3.84 -52.00
C ILE A 71 0.90 4.71 -51.34
N GLY A 72 0.51 5.84 -50.74
CA GLY A 72 1.46 6.69 -50.00
C GLY A 72 2.10 5.92 -48.84
N GLU A 73 3.20 6.43 -48.29
CA GLU A 73 3.75 5.88 -47.04
C GLU A 73 2.75 6.09 -45.89
N LYS A 74 2.62 5.11 -44.99
CA LYS A 74 1.91 5.21 -43.69
C LYS A 74 0.40 5.53 -43.78
N VAL A 75 -0.37 4.74 -44.54
CA VAL A 75 -1.82 4.94 -44.75
C VAL A 75 -2.69 4.33 -43.61
N TYR A 76 -2.24 3.26 -42.96
CA TYR A 76 -2.95 2.60 -41.87
C TYR A 76 -2.01 2.31 -40.71
N THR A 77 -2.53 2.48 -39.50
CA THR A 77 -1.97 1.90 -38.27
C THR A 77 -2.82 0.71 -37.89
N ILE A 78 -2.17 -0.44 -37.67
CA ILE A 78 -2.84 -1.63 -37.15
C ILE A 78 -2.48 -1.73 -35.68
N ILE A 79 -3.51 -1.79 -34.86
CA ILE A 79 -3.41 -1.82 -33.42
C ILE A 79 -3.80 -3.22 -32.96
N LEU A 80 -2.87 -3.90 -32.30
CA LEU A 80 -3.19 -5.04 -31.44
C LEU A 80 -3.89 -4.50 -30.21
N ASN A 81 -5.17 -4.80 -30.08
CA ASN A 81 -5.90 -4.48 -28.87
C ASN A 81 -5.89 -5.67 -27.93
N ASN A 82 -6.32 -5.40 -26.69
CA ASN A 82 -6.59 -6.43 -25.70
C ASN A 82 -5.37 -7.35 -25.52
N LEU A 83 -4.17 -6.75 -25.49
CA LEU A 83 -2.93 -7.47 -25.22
C LEU A 83 -3.09 -8.25 -23.92
N VAL A 84 -3.15 -9.56 -24.05
CA VAL A 84 -3.30 -10.50 -22.96
C VAL A 84 -1.93 -10.66 -22.32
N LEU A 85 -1.88 -10.37 -21.02
CA LEU A 85 -0.70 -10.66 -20.22
C LEU A 85 -0.71 -12.13 -19.79
N ALA A 86 0.47 -12.75 -19.82
CA ALA A 86 0.71 -14.06 -19.24
C ALA A 86 1.92 -14.03 -18.30
N THR A 87 2.04 -15.08 -17.51
CA THR A 87 3.09 -15.25 -16.52
C THR A 87 3.79 -16.59 -16.67
N ALA A 88 5.07 -16.64 -16.32
CA ALA A 88 5.85 -17.86 -16.39
C ALA A 88 6.94 -17.91 -15.32
N LYS A 89 7.41 -19.13 -15.04
CA LYS A 89 8.50 -19.35 -14.08
C LYS A 89 9.86 -19.21 -14.77
N GLY A 90 10.80 -18.59 -14.07
CA GLY A 90 12.20 -18.47 -14.48
C GLY A 90 12.53 -17.09 -15.03
N GLY A 91 13.45 -17.05 -15.98
CA GLY A 91 13.79 -15.85 -16.75
C GLY A 91 13.64 -16.13 -18.23
N VAL A 92 13.58 -15.07 -19.04
CA VAL A 92 13.71 -15.19 -20.49
C VAL A 92 15.20 -15.38 -20.81
N THR A 93 15.55 -16.50 -21.43
CA THR A 93 16.90 -16.73 -21.95
C THR A 93 16.79 -16.98 -23.45
N ASN A 94 17.45 -16.14 -24.27
CA ASN A 94 17.43 -16.23 -25.74
C ASN A 94 16.02 -16.23 -26.34
N ASP A 95 15.16 -15.30 -25.92
CA ASP A 95 13.78 -15.18 -26.43
C ASP A 95 12.94 -16.46 -26.24
N GLU A 96 13.26 -17.28 -25.22
CA GLU A 96 12.46 -18.43 -24.83
C GLU A 96 12.16 -18.37 -23.33
N VAL A 97 10.89 -18.59 -22.97
CA VAL A 97 10.48 -18.77 -21.59
C VAL A 97 10.94 -20.16 -21.20
N SER A 98 11.67 -20.27 -20.09
CA SER A 98 12.10 -21.59 -19.57
C SER A 98 10.95 -22.55 -19.19
N SER A 99 9.69 -22.11 -19.25
CA SER A 99 8.51 -22.93 -18.92
C SER A 99 7.67 -23.20 -20.17
N GLU A 100 7.38 -24.47 -20.42
CA GLU A 100 6.60 -24.95 -21.59
C GLU A 100 5.13 -24.47 -21.62
N ASN A 101 4.60 -23.82 -20.58
CA ASN A 101 3.21 -23.36 -20.54
C ASN A 101 3.06 -22.00 -19.84
N PRO A 102 2.80 -20.90 -20.58
CA PRO A 102 2.35 -19.63 -20.03
C PRO A 102 1.11 -19.80 -19.15
N THR A 103 1.03 -19.06 -18.06
CA THR A 103 -0.17 -18.99 -17.22
C THR A 103 -0.91 -17.69 -17.54
N PRO A 104 -2.19 -17.73 -17.98
CA PRO A 104 -2.96 -16.53 -18.31
C PRO A 104 -3.08 -15.58 -17.10
N SER A 105 -3.19 -14.27 -17.35
CA SER A 105 -3.33 -13.22 -16.31
C SER A 105 -4.50 -13.42 -15.34
N GLU A 106 -5.55 -14.13 -15.76
CA GLU A 106 -6.70 -14.47 -14.91
C GLU A 106 -6.41 -15.57 -13.89
N THR A 107 -5.29 -16.28 -14.06
CA THR A 107 -4.84 -17.32 -13.13
C THR A 107 -3.70 -16.77 -12.29
N PRO A 108 -3.77 -16.86 -10.95
CA PRO A 108 -2.68 -16.40 -10.09
C PRO A 108 -1.38 -17.14 -10.41
N PHE A 109 -0.31 -16.39 -10.60
CA PHE A 109 1.03 -16.97 -10.59
C PHE A 109 1.38 -17.33 -9.15
N VAL A 110 1.74 -18.59 -8.87
CA VAL A 110 2.10 -19.04 -7.51
C VAL A 110 3.55 -19.47 -7.48
N PHE A 111 4.34 -18.85 -6.60
CA PHE A 111 5.72 -19.24 -6.40
C PHE A 111 5.81 -20.63 -5.74
N PRO A 112 6.76 -21.48 -6.14
CA PRO A 112 6.96 -22.74 -5.48
C PRO A 112 7.38 -22.51 -4.02
N PRO A 113 6.81 -23.24 -3.06
CA PRO A 113 7.16 -23.08 -1.66
C PRO A 113 8.64 -23.43 -1.43
N ASN A 114 9.33 -22.63 -0.62
CA ASN A 114 10.73 -22.85 -0.23
C ASN A 114 11.76 -22.86 -1.36
N SER A 115 11.47 -22.24 -2.51
CA SER A 115 12.46 -22.03 -3.58
C SER A 115 12.63 -20.55 -3.87
N ASP A 116 13.87 -20.11 -4.05
CA ASP A 116 14.15 -18.83 -4.69
C ASP A 116 13.87 -18.97 -6.18
N ALA A 117 12.89 -18.24 -6.66
CA ALA A 117 12.41 -18.29 -8.03
C ALA A 117 12.02 -16.89 -8.49
N SER A 118 12.22 -16.66 -9.79
CA SER A 118 11.65 -15.51 -10.48
C SER A 118 10.37 -15.95 -11.21
N GLY A 119 9.35 -15.10 -11.16
CA GLY A 119 8.21 -15.13 -12.06
C GLY A 119 8.35 -13.97 -13.04
N VAL A 120 8.14 -14.22 -14.33
CA VAL A 120 8.18 -13.22 -15.39
C VAL A 120 6.78 -13.01 -15.93
N VAL A 121 6.48 -11.76 -16.27
CA VAL A 121 5.25 -11.30 -16.91
C VAL A 121 5.60 -10.90 -18.33
N PHE A 122 4.80 -11.31 -19.29
CA PHE A 122 5.02 -11.00 -20.69
C PHE A 122 3.71 -10.91 -21.47
N ILE A 123 3.80 -10.38 -22.69
CA ILE A 123 2.68 -10.33 -23.63
C ILE A 123 2.52 -11.71 -24.28
N ASP A 124 1.35 -12.32 -24.11
CA ASP A 124 0.98 -13.54 -24.82
C ASP A 124 0.36 -13.17 -26.16
N PHE A 125 1.19 -13.11 -27.20
CA PHE A 125 0.73 -12.79 -28.56
C PHE A 125 -0.21 -13.86 -29.13
N GLU A 126 -0.15 -15.11 -28.65
CA GLU A 126 -1.04 -16.17 -29.10
C GLU A 126 -2.47 -15.86 -28.69
N ALA A 127 -2.68 -15.48 -27.42
CA ALA A 127 -3.97 -15.03 -26.92
C ALA A 127 -4.37 -13.64 -27.45
N SER A 128 -3.41 -12.71 -27.56
CA SER A 128 -3.65 -11.29 -27.92
C SER A 128 -4.00 -11.06 -29.39
N SER A 129 -3.49 -11.90 -30.30
CA SER A 129 -3.63 -11.67 -31.74
C SER A 129 -5.06 -11.86 -32.29
N SER A 130 -6.00 -12.26 -31.44
CA SER A 130 -7.41 -12.41 -31.80
C SER A 130 -8.08 -11.06 -32.11
N ASP A 131 -7.73 -9.96 -31.43
CA ASP A 131 -8.36 -8.65 -31.55
C ASP A 131 -7.46 -7.59 -32.20
N LEU A 132 -7.49 -7.53 -33.54
CA LEU A 132 -6.79 -6.51 -34.35
C LEU A 132 -7.78 -5.42 -34.81
N THR A 133 -7.57 -4.18 -34.39
CA THR A 133 -8.28 -3.02 -34.99
C THR A 133 -7.40 -2.26 -35.95
N GLU A 134 -8.05 -1.72 -36.99
CA GLU A 134 -7.43 -0.73 -37.85
C GLU A 134 -7.73 0.68 -37.36
N CYS A 135 -6.73 1.55 -37.46
CA CYS A 135 -6.95 2.98 -37.47
C CYS A 135 -6.42 3.50 -38.80
N PRO A 136 -7.26 4.11 -39.66
CA PRO A 136 -6.73 4.90 -40.76
C PRO A 136 -5.88 6.01 -40.14
N LEU A 137 -4.59 6.05 -40.47
CA LEU A 137 -3.79 7.23 -40.19
C LEU A 137 -4.40 8.33 -41.05
N ASN A 138 -4.79 9.49 -40.49
CA ASN A 138 -4.51 10.77 -41.14
C ASN A 138 -4.87 12.01 -40.31
N SER A 139 -4.05 13.04 -40.58
CA SER A 139 -4.12 14.45 -40.22
C SER A 139 -5.48 14.95 -39.75
N GLU A 140 -5.55 15.37 -38.48
CA GLU A 140 -6.36 16.45 -37.86
C GLU A 140 -7.81 16.78 -38.34
N ASP A 141 -8.41 16.12 -39.32
CA ASP A 141 -9.70 16.48 -39.92
C ASP A 141 -10.64 15.26 -39.99
N PRO A 142 -11.75 15.22 -39.22
CA PRO A 142 -12.62 14.06 -39.07
C PRO A 142 -13.47 13.70 -40.32
N GLY A 143 -13.38 14.47 -41.39
CA GLY A 143 -14.17 14.30 -42.61
C GLY A 143 -13.30 14.18 -43.86
N CYS A 144 -12.99 12.95 -44.28
CA CYS A 144 -12.42 12.58 -45.58
C CYS A 144 -10.96 13.00 -45.87
N ALA A 145 -10.01 12.07 -45.68
CA ALA A 145 -8.95 11.71 -46.66
C ALA A 145 -7.99 10.70 -46.02
N GLY A 146 -7.93 9.44 -46.49
CA GLY A 146 -6.92 8.49 -46.02
C GLY A 146 -7.22 7.02 -46.20
N ARG A 147 -8.49 6.64 -46.38
CA ARG A 147 -8.83 5.24 -46.67
C ARG A 147 -8.54 4.92 -48.14
N SER A 148 -7.72 3.90 -48.36
CA SER A 148 -7.47 3.36 -49.70
C SER A 148 -8.48 2.24 -49.95
N PRO A 149 -9.38 2.36 -50.96
CA PRO A 149 -10.34 1.31 -51.29
C PRO A 149 -9.65 -0.04 -51.57
N LEU A 150 -8.43 -0.01 -52.10
CA LEU A 150 -7.60 -1.20 -52.30
C LEU A 150 -7.24 -1.85 -50.97
N VAL A 151 -6.81 -1.06 -49.98
CA VAL A 151 -6.45 -1.58 -48.65
C VAL A 151 -7.70 -2.04 -47.91
N ASP A 152 -8.79 -1.27 -47.94
CA ASP A 152 -10.06 -1.63 -47.31
C ASP A 152 -10.61 -2.96 -47.84
N ASN A 153 -10.48 -3.22 -49.15
CA ASN A 153 -10.92 -4.48 -49.77
C ASN A 153 -10.08 -5.69 -49.35
N HIS A 154 -8.83 -5.50 -48.93
CA HIS A 154 -7.91 -6.56 -48.51
C HIS A 154 -7.58 -6.53 -47.02
N LEU A 155 -8.27 -5.69 -46.25
CA LEU A 155 -7.95 -5.46 -44.85
C LEU A 155 -8.20 -6.70 -43.97
N GLY A 156 -9.20 -7.50 -44.32
CA GLY A 156 -9.44 -8.81 -43.71
C GLY A 156 -8.24 -9.74 -43.91
N ASP A 157 -7.80 -9.91 -45.15
CA ASP A 157 -6.65 -10.75 -45.51
C ASP A 157 -5.37 -10.26 -44.80
N LEU A 158 -5.17 -8.94 -44.77
CA LEU A 158 -4.04 -8.30 -44.11
C LEU A 158 -4.02 -8.60 -42.59
N LYS A 159 -5.19 -8.50 -41.93
CA LYS A 159 -5.33 -8.86 -40.51
C LYS A 159 -5.02 -10.33 -40.27
N ASP A 160 -5.51 -11.22 -41.13
CA ASP A 160 -5.28 -12.66 -40.99
C ASP A 160 -3.80 -13.01 -41.18
N ILE A 161 -3.10 -12.33 -42.09
CA ILE A 161 -1.66 -12.52 -42.29
C ILE A 161 -0.85 -11.96 -41.13
N ILE A 162 -1.18 -10.75 -40.65
CA ILE A 162 -0.50 -10.16 -39.50
C ILE A 162 -0.71 -11.05 -38.27
N ARG A 163 -1.95 -11.50 -38.03
CA ARG A 163 -2.27 -12.48 -36.99
C ARG A 163 -1.43 -13.74 -37.17
N SER A 164 -1.36 -14.29 -38.38
CA SER A 164 -0.55 -15.48 -38.67
C SER A 164 0.93 -15.25 -38.37
N GLN A 165 1.50 -14.08 -38.71
CA GLN A 165 2.88 -13.72 -38.38
C GLN A 165 3.09 -13.65 -36.86
N PHE A 166 2.17 -13.05 -36.10
CA PHE A 166 2.22 -13.05 -34.64
C PHE A 166 2.18 -14.46 -34.05
N LEU A 167 1.30 -15.32 -34.57
CA LEU A 167 1.13 -16.70 -34.12
C LEU A 167 2.25 -17.66 -34.52
N THR A 168 2.97 -17.39 -35.62
CA THR A 168 3.95 -18.33 -36.17
C THR A 168 5.38 -17.88 -35.94
N LYS A 169 5.68 -16.62 -36.25
CA LYS A 169 7.02 -16.03 -36.23
C LYS A 169 7.33 -15.36 -34.91
N TYR A 170 6.33 -14.71 -34.31
CA TYR A 170 6.50 -13.93 -33.09
C TYR A 170 5.95 -14.59 -31.83
N LYS A 171 5.48 -15.85 -31.91
CA LYS A 171 5.06 -16.65 -30.75
C LYS A 171 6.14 -16.80 -29.68
N HIS A 172 7.40 -16.59 -30.07
CA HIS A 172 8.57 -16.63 -29.19
C HIS A 172 9.02 -15.23 -28.74
N ILE A 173 8.43 -14.13 -29.25
CA ILE A 173 8.73 -12.80 -28.72
C ILE A 173 8.10 -12.70 -27.35
N ILE A 174 8.90 -12.96 -26.33
CA ILE A 174 8.53 -12.79 -24.94
C ILE A 174 9.07 -11.45 -24.52
N TYR A 175 8.17 -10.48 -24.54
CA TYR A 175 8.49 -9.17 -24.03
C TYR A 175 8.33 -9.21 -22.50
N GLU A 176 9.44 -9.40 -21.78
CA GLU A 176 9.46 -9.36 -20.31
C GLU A 176 9.05 -7.95 -19.86
N LEU A 177 7.78 -7.82 -19.47
CA LEU A 177 7.19 -6.59 -18.96
C LEU A 177 7.53 -6.39 -17.50
N ALA A 178 7.64 -7.49 -16.75
CA ALA A 178 7.93 -7.47 -15.34
C ALA A 178 8.54 -8.78 -14.84
N ARG A 179 9.25 -8.69 -13.72
CA ARG A 179 9.76 -9.83 -12.96
C ARG A 179 9.54 -9.66 -11.47
N THR A 180 8.96 -10.67 -10.86
CA THR A 180 8.77 -10.79 -9.42
C THR A 180 9.75 -11.83 -8.88
N ASN A 181 10.43 -11.55 -7.78
CA ASN A 181 11.29 -12.52 -7.09
C ASN A 181 10.75 -12.80 -5.69
N ASN A 182 10.72 -14.08 -5.29
CA ASN A 182 10.34 -14.51 -3.95
C ASN A 182 11.55 -14.87 -3.06
N SER A 183 12.77 -14.48 -3.44
CA SER A 183 13.96 -14.69 -2.62
C SER A 183 13.79 -14.12 -1.22
N LYS A 184 14.07 -14.94 -0.20
CA LYS A 184 14.04 -14.49 1.19
C LYS A 184 15.20 -13.53 1.45
N PRO A 185 14.96 -12.33 2.00
CA PRO A 185 16.03 -11.40 2.32
C PRO A 185 16.87 -11.89 3.50
N VAL A 186 18.10 -11.38 3.58
CA VAL A 186 19.06 -11.68 4.64
C VAL A 186 18.73 -10.92 5.94
N GLU A 187 18.17 -9.70 5.84
CA GLU A 187 17.81 -8.86 6.98
C GLU A 187 16.55 -8.01 6.73
N GLY A 188 15.85 -7.64 7.81
CA GLY A 188 14.64 -6.79 7.81
C GLY A 188 13.32 -7.54 7.58
N ILE A 189 12.22 -6.88 7.95
CA ILE A 189 10.87 -7.34 7.60
C ILE A 189 10.63 -6.91 6.15
N LYS A 190 10.58 -7.88 5.23
CA LYS A 190 10.17 -7.63 3.84
C LYS A 190 8.98 -8.49 3.47
N LEU A 191 8.12 -7.91 2.65
CA LEU A 191 7.00 -8.61 2.04
C LEU A 191 7.54 -9.50 0.92
N VAL A 192 7.60 -10.81 1.15
CA VAL A 192 8.05 -11.77 0.13
C VAL A 192 6.83 -12.24 -0.67
N PRO A 193 6.79 -12.01 -2.00
CA PRO A 193 5.68 -12.45 -2.85
C PRO A 193 5.50 -13.98 -2.82
N LYS A 194 4.27 -14.42 -2.60
CA LYS A 194 3.80 -15.81 -2.73
C LYS A 194 3.03 -16.02 -4.02
N SER A 195 2.19 -15.05 -4.39
CA SER A 195 1.45 -15.08 -5.65
C SER A 195 1.10 -13.69 -6.12
N PHE A 196 0.79 -13.53 -7.39
CA PHE A 196 0.34 -12.25 -7.93
C PHE A 196 -0.66 -12.40 -9.09
N MET A 197 -1.41 -11.32 -9.36
CA MET A 197 -2.38 -11.17 -10.46
C MET A 197 -2.41 -9.73 -10.99
N PHE A 198 -3.01 -9.54 -12.16
CA PHE A 198 -3.19 -8.23 -12.78
C PHE A 198 -4.67 -7.86 -12.87
N ALA A 199 -4.93 -6.57 -12.79
CA ALA A 199 -6.18 -5.99 -13.24
C ALA A 199 -5.93 -4.68 -13.99
N THR A 200 -6.89 -4.27 -14.79
CA THR A 200 -6.92 -2.94 -15.39
C THR A 200 -8.13 -2.17 -14.88
N HIS A 201 -7.98 -0.85 -14.80
CA HIS A 201 -9.08 0.08 -14.57
C HIS A 201 -8.99 1.20 -15.59
N LYS A 202 -10.12 1.52 -16.23
CA LYS A 202 -10.21 2.63 -17.16
C LYS A 202 -11.16 3.68 -16.57
N PRO A 203 -10.63 4.79 -16.01
CA PRO A 203 -11.48 5.86 -15.50
C PRO A 203 -12.22 6.57 -16.65
N ASP A 204 -13.35 7.21 -16.34
CA ASP A 204 -14.11 8.03 -17.31
C ASP A 204 -13.26 9.18 -17.86
N GLU A 205 -12.43 9.77 -17.00
CA GLU A 205 -11.45 10.80 -17.32
C GLU A 205 -10.07 10.36 -16.83
N GLY A 206 -9.10 10.33 -17.73
CA GLY A 206 -7.72 9.94 -17.44
C GLY A 206 -7.21 8.81 -18.32
N GLU A 207 -6.06 8.26 -17.95
CA GLU A 207 -5.44 7.13 -18.64
C GLU A 207 -5.86 5.78 -18.02
N THR A 208 -5.70 4.70 -18.79
CA THR A 208 -5.86 3.34 -18.26
C THR A 208 -4.80 3.08 -17.20
N ILE A 209 -5.17 2.33 -16.16
CA ILE A 209 -4.28 1.99 -15.06
C ILE A 209 -4.09 0.48 -15.04
N LEU A 210 -2.83 0.04 -15.03
CA LEU A 210 -2.46 -1.34 -14.76
C LEU A 210 -2.20 -1.51 -13.28
N SER A 211 -2.85 -2.50 -12.66
CA SER A 211 -2.79 -2.76 -11.23
C SER A 211 -2.29 -4.18 -10.99
N LEU A 212 -1.33 -4.31 -10.09
CA LEU A 212 -0.64 -5.54 -9.76
C LEU A 212 -0.91 -5.90 -8.30
N PHE A 213 -1.60 -7.02 -8.11
CA PHE A 213 -2.02 -7.52 -6.83
C PHE A 213 -1.07 -8.60 -6.37
N ILE A 214 -0.51 -8.44 -5.17
CA ILE A 214 0.53 -9.33 -4.64
C ILE A 214 0.07 -9.86 -3.29
N GLN A 215 0.13 -11.18 -3.15
CA GLN A 215 -0.02 -11.89 -1.88
C GLN A 215 1.37 -12.21 -1.35
N THR A 216 1.55 -12.10 -0.05
CA THR A 216 2.83 -12.21 0.65
C THR A 216 2.72 -13.17 1.83
N GLY A 217 3.78 -13.93 2.13
CA GLY A 217 3.75 -14.87 3.26
C GLY A 217 2.63 -15.93 3.15
N ASP A 218 2.00 -16.30 4.27
CA ASP A 218 1.03 -17.42 4.34
C ASP A 218 -0.45 -17.01 4.18
N THR A 219 -0.74 -15.76 3.89
CA THR A 219 -2.12 -15.28 3.70
C THR A 219 -2.74 -15.89 2.41
N ASN A 220 -4.05 -16.18 2.45
CA ASN A 220 -4.81 -16.83 1.37
C ASN A 220 -6.04 -16.00 0.94
N ASN A 221 -6.00 -14.67 1.11
CA ASN A 221 -7.22 -13.86 1.21
C ASN A 221 -7.51 -12.94 0.01
N GLY A 222 -6.66 -12.91 -1.02
CA GLY A 222 -6.93 -12.13 -2.23
C GLY A 222 -8.16 -12.65 -2.98
N LEU A 223 -9.09 -11.77 -3.35
CA LEU A 223 -10.19 -12.11 -4.23
C LEU A 223 -9.65 -12.39 -5.64
N GLN A 224 -9.62 -13.66 -6.03
CA GLN A 224 -9.09 -14.09 -7.34
C GLN A 224 -10.18 -14.08 -8.42
N SER A 225 -11.43 -14.41 -8.06
CA SER A 225 -12.52 -14.45 -9.03
C SER A 225 -13.01 -13.05 -9.38
N ARG A 226 -13.17 -12.79 -10.69
CA ARG A 226 -13.67 -11.51 -11.24
C ARG A 226 -12.87 -10.30 -10.77
N LEU A 227 -11.57 -10.45 -10.53
CA LEU A 227 -10.68 -9.40 -10.03
C LEU A 227 -10.84 -8.09 -10.83
N ASN A 228 -10.76 -8.16 -12.16
CA ASN A 228 -10.96 -7.00 -13.05
C ASN A 228 -12.30 -6.29 -12.80
N SER A 229 -13.43 -7.00 -12.85
CA SER A 229 -14.75 -6.38 -12.65
C SER A 229 -14.90 -5.76 -11.25
N ASN A 230 -14.35 -6.42 -10.23
CA ASN A 230 -14.43 -5.94 -8.85
C ASN A 230 -13.53 -4.71 -8.64
N TRP A 231 -12.35 -4.70 -9.26
CA TRP A 231 -11.44 -3.55 -9.23
C TRP A 231 -12.04 -2.34 -9.92
N ASP A 232 -12.61 -2.55 -11.11
CA ASP A 232 -13.27 -1.50 -11.87
C ASP A 232 -14.50 -0.95 -11.13
N THR A 233 -15.31 -1.82 -10.52
CA THR A 233 -16.46 -1.42 -9.69
C THR A 233 -16.01 -0.65 -8.43
N LEU A 234 -14.90 -1.04 -7.82
CA LEU A 234 -14.37 -0.38 -6.63
C LEU A 234 -14.01 1.08 -6.96
N TRP A 235 -13.20 1.33 -7.98
CA TRP A 235 -12.73 2.67 -8.29
C TRP A 235 -13.73 3.50 -9.09
N GLY A 236 -14.38 2.91 -10.09
CA GLY A 236 -15.36 3.61 -10.93
C GLY A 236 -16.67 3.93 -10.22
N THR A 237 -17.17 3.03 -9.36
CA THR A 237 -18.51 3.20 -8.73
C THR A 237 -18.44 3.42 -7.22
N THR A 238 -17.65 2.62 -6.50
CA THR A 238 -17.70 2.60 -5.02
C THR A 238 -16.95 3.78 -4.40
N LEU A 239 -15.74 4.03 -4.89
CA LEU A 239 -14.89 5.15 -4.47
C LEU A 239 -15.08 6.37 -5.37
N ALA A 240 -15.48 6.16 -6.63
CA ALA A 240 -15.68 7.20 -7.64
C ALA A 240 -14.44 8.10 -7.81
N CYS A 241 -13.26 7.49 -7.82
CA CYS A 241 -11.98 8.14 -8.04
C CYS A 241 -10.97 7.16 -8.65
N PRO A 242 -9.91 7.64 -9.33
CA PRO A 242 -8.86 6.76 -9.81
C PRO A 242 -7.92 6.30 -8.66
N PRO A 243 -7.33 5.09 -8.75
CA PRO A 243 -6.33 4.59 -7.80
C PRO A 243 -5.01 5.36 -7.80
N ILE A 244 -4.77 6.22 -8.79
CA ILE A 244 -3.63 7.12 -8.89
C ILE A 244 -4.19 8.55 -8.91
N PRO A 245 -3.78 9.45 -7.99
CA PRO A 245 -4.32 10.80 -7.96
C PRO A 245 -3.76 11.64 -9.10
N SER A 246 -4.45 12.72 -9.43
CA SER A 246 -4.00 13.65 -10.47
C SER A 246 -2.59 14.19 -10.20
N GLY A 247 -1.76 14.25 -11.25
CA GLY A 247 -0.37 14.72 -11.17
C GLY A 247 0.64 13.68 -10.67
N LYS A 248 0.21 12.43 -10.43
CA LYS A 248 1.06 11.29 -10.10
C LYS A 248 0.94 10.22 -11.19
N THR A 249 1.92 9.33 -11.28
CA THR A 249 1.93 8.25 -12.29
C THR A 249 1.97 6.85 -11.69
N ALA A 250 2.13 6.74 -10.36
CA ALA A 250 2.06 5.48 -9.65
C ALA A 250 1.49 5.61 -8.23
N SER A 251 0.98 4.51 -7.71
CA SER A 251 0.58 4.38 -6.31
C SER A 251 0.82 2.96 -5.78
N VAL A 252 0.98 2.85 -4.46
CA VAL A 252 1.13 1.59 -3.74
C VAL A 252 0.12 1.57 -2.60
N ILE A 253 -0.67 0.50 -2.51
CA ILE A 253 -1.64 0.27 -1.45
C ILE A 253 -1.18 -0.96 -0.66
N LEU A 254 -1.00 -0.83 0.65
CA LEU A 254 -0.62 -1.91 1.56
C LEU A 254 -1.77 -2.19 2.51
N ALA A 255 -2.27 -3.42 2.54
CA ALA A 255 -3.40 -3.77 3.37
C ALA A 255 -3.06 -3.58 4.86
N LYS A 256 -3.99 -3.01 5.61
CA LYS A 256 -3.79 -2.73 7.05
C LYS A 256 -3.45 -3.99 7.87
N ASN A 257 -4.06 -5.13 7.51
CA ASN A 257 -3.78 -6.42 8.14
C ASN A 257 -2.33 -6.87 7.90
N THR A 258 -1.82 -6.66 6.69
CA THR A 258 -0.45 -7.02 6.31
C THR A 258 0.53 -6.17 7.09
N ILE A 259 0.33 -4.85 7.14
CA ILE A 259 1.17 -3.95 7.94
C ILE A 259 1.15 -4.35 9.42
N PHE A 260 -0.04 -4.64 9.96
CA PHE A 260 -0.15 -5.05 11.35
C PHE A 260 0.58 -6.37 11.63
N THR A 261 0.30 -7.42 10.85
CA THR A 261 0.83 -8.77 11.11
C THR A 261 2.31 -8.88 10.81
N SER A 262 2.77 -8.22 9.73
CA SER A 262 4.15 -8.33 9.29
C SER A 262 5.09 -7.39 10.03
N MET A 263 4.62 -6.20 10.43
CA MET A 263 5.49 -5.14 10.99
C MET A 263 5.14 -4.83 12.44
N ILE A 264 3.90 -4.36 12.69
CA ILE A 264 3.51 -3.79 13.99
C ILE A 264 3.47 -4.84 15.10
N GLU A 265 2.80 -5.96 14.88
CA GLU A 265 2.63 -7.01 15.88
C GLU A 265 3.98 -7.60 16.32
N PRO A 266 4.91 -7.96 15.42
CA PRO A 266 6.28 -8.33 15.80
C PRO A 266 7.00 -7.24 16.59
N GLY A 267 6.90 -5.96 16.17
CA GLY A 267 7.50 -4.83 16.89
C GLY A 267 6.99 -4.70 18.34
N LEU A 268 5.68 -4.85 18.53
CA LEU A 268 5.05 -4.86 19.86
C LEU A 268 5.51 -6.06 20.70
N LYS A 269 5.51 -7.27 20.12
CA LYS A 269 5.95 -8.50 20.81
C LYS A 269 7.40 -8.42 21.27
N ASN A 270 8.28 -7.85 20.44
CA ASN A 270 9.70 -7.66 20.77
C ASN A 270 9.91 -6.74 21.99
N GLN A 271 8.95 -5.85 22.27
CA GLN A 271 8.94 -4.98 23.44
C GLN A 271 8.14 -5.55 24.63
N GLY A 272 7.63 -6.77 24.53
CA GLY A 272 6.84 -7.45 25.56
C GLY A 272 5.35 -7.10 25.57
N TYR A 273 4.88 -6.29 24.63
CA TYR A 273 3.49 -5.88 24.49
C TYR A 273 2.70 -6.86 23.62
N SER A 274 1.38 -6.76 23.66
CA SER A 274 0.49 -7.41 22.68
C SER A 274 -0.45 -6.39 22.07
N GLY A 275 -0.66 -6.49 20.76
CA GLY A 275 -1.57 -5.62 20.02
C GLY A 275 -2.74 -6.41 19.43
N GLU A 276 -3.88 -5.75 19.27
CA GLU A 276 -5.02 -6.24 18.51
C GLU A 276 -5.44 -5.16 17.51
N LEU A 277 -5.64 -5.55 16.26
CA LEU A 277 -6.12 -4.68 15.20
C LEU A 277 -7.66 -4.67 15.17
N ASP A 278 -8.26 -3.49 15.29
CA ASP A 278 -9.69 -3.29 15.04
C ASP A 278 -9.92 -2.94 13.56
N ASN A 279 -10.47 -3.93 12.84
CA ASN A 279 -10.74 -3.84 11.42
C ASN A 279 -12.08 -3.20 11.04
N THR A 280 -12.89 -2.81 12.02
CA THR A 280 -14.26 -2.34 11.77
C THR A 280 -14.34 -0.91 11.23
N THR A 281 -13.25 -0.16 11.33
CA THR A 281 -13.18 1.25 10.93
C THR A 281 -12.33 1.46 9.67
N ARG A 282 -12.47 2.64 9.05
CA ARG A 282 -11.60 3.10 7.94
C ARG A 282 -10.18 3.43 8.41
N SER A 283 -10.03 3.84 9.66
CA SER A 283 -8.72 4.06 10.30
C SER A 283 -8.05 2.74 10.65
N LEU A 284 -6.72 2.76 10.78
CA LEU A 284 -6.00 1.67 11.43
C LEU A 284 -6.06 1.89 12.94
N GLN A 285 -6.83 1.08 13.65
CA GLN A 285 -6.98 1.16 15.10
C GLN A 285 -6.32 -0.03 15.78
N ILE A 286 -5.40 0.24 16.69
CA ILE A 286 -4.65 -0.79 17.41
C ILE A 286 -4.88 -0.63 18.89
N GLN A 287 -5.31 -1.70 19.56
CA GLN A 287 -5.38 -1.78 21.01
C GLN A 287 -4.13 -2.49 21.53
N ILE A 288 -3.32 -1.77 22.30
CA ILE A 288 -2.06 -2.27 22.84
C ILE A 288 -2.24 -2.58 24.32
N ASP A 289 -2.09 -3.84 24.68
CA ASP A 289 -1.88 -4.27 26.06
C ASP A 289 -0.40 -4.13 26.41
N THR A 290 -0.12 -3.14 27.26
CA THR A 290 1.23 -2.85 27.74
C THR A 290 1.65 -3.74 28.91
N LYS A 291 0.71 -4.50 29.51
CA LYS A 291 0.87 -5.27 30.76
C LYS A 291 1.44 -4.46 31.92
N LYS A 292 1.35 -3.13 31.85
CA LYS A 292 1.83 -2.25 32.90
C LYS A 292 0.78 -2.14 34.00
N GLU A 293 1.27 -2.21 35.23
CA GLU A 293 0.50 -2.01 36.44
C GLU A 293 1.11 -0.84 37.22
N ILE A 294 0.25 -0.09 37.89
CA ILE A 294 0.67 0.96 38.83
C ILE A 294 0.50 0.41 40.23
N HIS A 295 1.61 0.38 40.97
CA HIS A 295 1.65 0.04 42.37
C HIS A 295 2.30 1.16 43.15
N GLU A 296 1.53 1.82 44.00
CA GLU A 296 2.06 2.67 45.08
C GLU A 296 1.68 1.99 46.40
N PRO A 297 2.65 1.56 47.22
CA PRO A 297 2.33 0.95 48.50
C PRO A 297 1.69 1.97 49.44
N GLU A 298 1.09 1.49 50.53
CA GLU A 298 0.71 2.35 51.64
C GLU A 298 1.96 3.04 52.19
N ASP A 299 1.94 4.37 52.27
CA ASP A 299 3.06 5.15 52.79
C ASP A 299 2.61 5.99 53.99
N LYS A 300 3.53 6.13 54.94
CA LYS A 300 3.38 6.94 56.14
C LYS A 300 4.50 7.96 56.17
N LYS A 301 4.21 9.18 55.72
CA LYS A 301 5.15 10.30 55.78
C LYS A 301 4.95 11.05 57.09
N SER A 302 5.96 10.97 57.96
CA SER A 302 6.02 11.76 59.19
C SER A 302 6.92 12.97 58.98
N SER A 303 6.41 14.18 59.23
CA SER A 303 7.27 15.35 59.38
C SER A 303 7.75 15.46 60.83
N MET A 304 9.03 15.82 61.02
CA MET A 304 9.67 15.87 62.34
C MET A 304 9.01 16.83 63.35
N TYR A 305 8.07 17.69 62.91
CA TYR A 305 7.55 18.79 63.75
C TYR A 305 6.04 19.10 63.71
N SER A 306 5.17 18.49 62.89
CA SER A 306 3.73 18.89 62.99
C SER A 306 2.64 17.94 62.46
N SER A 307 2.87 17.11 61.45
CA SER A 307 1.82 16.18 60.99
C SER A 307 2.39 14.89 60.42
N THR A 308 1.62 13.81 60.59
CA THR A 308 1.82 12.53 59.92
C THR A 308 0.72 12.34 58.90
N THR A 309 1.07 12.07 57.65
CA THR A 309 0.12 11.77 56.58
C THR A 309 0.25 10.30 56.19
N TYR A 310 -0.90 9.67 55.98
CA TYR A 310 -1.04 8.27 55.59
C TYR A 310 -1.98 8.23 54.39
N HIS A 311 -1.67 7.38 53.42
CA HIS A 311 -2.57 7.11 52.31
C HIS A 311 -2.61 5.61 52.02
N THR A 312 -3.78 5.12 51.62
CA THR A 312 -3.94 3.72 51.23
C THR A 312 -3.11 3.40 49.99
N ALA A 313 -2.74 2.14 49.83
CA ALA A 313 -2.07 1.66 48.63
C ALA A 313 -2.91 1.92 47.36
N ILE A 314 -2.24 2.21 46.25
CA ILE A 314 -2.83 2.36 44.92
C ILE A 314 -2.40 1.15 44.09
N ASN A 315 -3.38 0.42 43.56
CA ASN A 315 -3.16 -0.71 42.67
C ASN A 315 -4.06 -0.56 41.45
N VAL A 316 -3.47 -0.43 40.27
CA VAL A 316 -4.22 -0.21 39.02
C VAL A 316 -3.62 -1.07 37.93
N VAL A 317 -4.45 -1.95 37.38
CA VAL A 317 -4.17 -2.59 36.10
C VAL A 317 -4.57 -1.61 35.00
N LEU A 318 -3.60 -1.23 34.16
CA LEU A 318 -3.88 -0.26 33.11
C LEU A 318 -4.73 -0.89 31.99
N PRO A 319 -5.74 -0.17 31.46
CA PRO A 319 -6.46 -0.64 30.29
C PRO A 319 -5.55 -0.63 29.06
N LYS A 320 -6.02 -1.24 27.97
CA LYS A 320 -5.30 -1.19 26.69
C LYS A 320 -5.18 0.26 26.19
N LEU A 321 -4.00 0.63 25.72
CA LEU A 321 -3.75 1.87 25.01
C LEU A 321 -4.40 1.78 23.62
N GLN A 322 -5.16 2.79 23.23
CA GLN A 322 -5.73 2.86 21.88
C GLN A 322 -4.87 3.76 21.01
N LEU A 323 -4.39 3.24 19.88
CA LEU A 323 -3.73 4.02 18.84
C LEU A 323 -4.62 4.04 17.61
N VAL A 324 -4.85 5.22 17.06
CA VAL A 324 -5.68 5.42 15.86
C VAL A 324 -4.83 6.15 14.83
N LEU A 325 -4.42 5.45 13.78
CA LEU A 325 -3.81 6.06 12.60
C LEU A 325 -4.93 6.49 11.66
N GLU A 326 -5.02 7.80 11.46
CA GLU A 326 -6.06 8.42 10.65
C GLU A 326 -5.49 9.59 9.84
N GLN A 327 -6.27 10.02 8.87
CA GLN A 327 -5.93 11.13 8.01
C GLN A 327 -6.96 12.25 8.14
N ASN A 328 -6.50 13.44 8.50
CA ASN A 328 -7.34 14.64 8.52
C ASN A 328 -6.46 15.92 8.44
N PRO A 329 -6.59 16.77 7.40
CA PRO A 329 -7.33 16.62 6.13
C PRO A 329 -6.56 15.76 5.11
N SER A 330 -7.18 15.50 3.95
CA SER A 330 -6.68 14.60 2.90
C SER A 330 -5.38 15.04 2.20
N ASP A 331 -4.94 16.28 2.43
CA ASP A 331 -3.72 16.87 1.88
C ASP A 331 -2.52 16.79 2.84
N LYS A 332 -2.71 16.15 4.01
CA LYS A 332 -1.67 15.97 5.01
C LYS A 332 -1.30 14.50 5.20
N PRO A 333 -0.05 14.22 5.62
CA PRO A 333 0.35 12.90 6.07
C PRO A 333 -0.58 12.38 7.18
N ALA A 334 -0.77 11.07 7.24
CA ALA A 334 -1.47 10.44 8.33
C ALA A 334 -0.80 10.77 9.67
N TYR A 335 -1.62 11.01 10.69
CA TYR A 335 -1.19 11.15 12.07
C TYR A 335 -1.71 9.96 12.87
N CYS A 336 -1.11 9.75 14.04
CA CYS A 336 -1.58 8.78 15.01
C CYS A 336 -1.99 9.49 16.27
N ARG A 337 -3.23 9.25 16.66
CA ARG A 337 -3.78 9.67 17.94
C ARG A 337 -3.66 8.53 18.94
N GLY A 338 -2.90 8.76 20.01
CA GLY A 338 -2.87 7.85 21.15
C GLY A 338 -3.83 8.31 22.23
N SER A 339 -4.74 7.43 22.62
CA SER A 339 -5.71 7.65 23.69
C SER A 339 -5.55 6.60 24.78
N TRP A 340 -5.41 7.07 26.02
CA TRP A 340 -5.31 6.20 27.19
C TRP A 340 -5.97 6.86 28.38
N SER A 341 -6.88 6.17 29.06
CA SER A 341 -7.56 6.72 30.24
C SER A 341 -7.65 5.68 31.33
N TYR A 342 -7.27 6.03 32.55
CA TYR A 342 -7.46 5.19 33.72
C TYR A 342 -7.72 6.01 34.97
N LYS A 343 -8.43 5.38 35.92
CA LYS A 343 -8.82 5.99 37.19
C LYS A 343 -8.33 5.14 38.34
N TYR A 344 -7.98 5.80 39.43
CA TYR A 344 -7.76 5.15 40.71
C TYR A 344 -8.27 6.00 41.85
N LYS A 345 -8.48 5.35 42.97
CA LYS A 345 -8.95 5.98 44.19
C LYS A 345 -8.04 5.58 45.33
N PHE A 346 -7.70 6.55 46.17
CA PHE A 346 -7.04 6.28 47.44
C PHE A 346 -7.72 7.10 48.53
N SER A 347 -7.69 6.56 49.73
CA SER A 347 -8.03 7.31 50.94
C SER A 347 -6.76 7.82 51.57
N TRP A 348 -6.88 8.92 52.28
CA TRP A 348 -5.81 9.50 53.04
C TRP A 348 -6.35 10.06 54.34
N ASP A 349 -5.43 10.26 55.24
CA ASP A 349 -5.71 10.77 56.54
C ASP A 349 -4.43 11.50 57.02
N GLU A 350 -4.61 12.54 57.81
CA GLU A 350 -3.57 13.42 58.33
C GLU A 350 -3.79 13.62 59.83
N TYR A 351 -2.83 13.17 60.65
CA TYR A 351 -2.85 13.33 62.10
C TYR A 351 -1.99 14.54 62.49
N SER A 352 -2.55 15.43 63.30
CA SER A 352 -1.82 16.55 63.91
C SER A 352 -1.15 16.11 65.20
N ALA A 353 0.17 16.27 65.31
CA ALA A 353 0.92 15.87 66.50
C ALA A 353 0.61 16.75 67.74
N LEU A 354 -0.02 17.91 67.53
CA LEU A 354 -0.31 18.89 68.59
C LEU A 354 -1.68 18.72 69.24
N GLY A 355 -2.48 17.73 68.81
CA GLY A 355 -3.76 17.40 69.44
C GLY A 355 -4.80 18.51 69.36
N ASP A 356 -4.70 19.41 68.38
CA ASP A 356 -5.62 20.53 68.14
C ASP A 356 -6.95 20.09 67.50
N GLY A 357 -7.17 18.77 67.36
CA GLY A 357 -8.36 18.20 66.76
C GLY A 357 -8.46 18.41 65.25
N SER A 358 -7.34 18.77 64.59
CA SER A 358 -7.33 19.02 63.15
C SER A 358 -7.11 17.76 62.31
N ASP A 359 -7.44 16.58 62.83
CA ASP A 359 -7.31 15.34 62.06
C ASP A 359 -8.20 15.45 60.83
N ARG A 360 -7.57 15.28 59.67
CA ARG A 360 -8.26 15.39 58.39
C ARG A 360 -8.19 14.07 57.67
N ASN A 361 -9.28 13.71 57.03
CA ASN A 361 -9.34 12.51 56.21
C ASN A 361 -10.09 12.77 54.93
N GLY A 362 -9.96 11.87 53.98
CA GLY A 362 -10.79 11.90 52.79
C GLY A 362 -10.38 10.84 51.79
N SER A 363 -11.08 10.84 50.68
CA SER A 363 -10.71 10.04 49.52
C SER A 363 -10.61 10.93 48.30
N VAL A 364 -9.70 10.58 47.40
CA VAL A 364 -9.49 11.27 46.14
C VAL A 364 -9.58 10.24 45.03
N THR A 365 -10.41 10.55 44.04
CA THR A 365 -10.41 9.85 42.75
C THR A 365 -9.53 10.65 41.79
N VAL A 366 -8.50 9.99 41.24
CA VAL A 366 -7.61 10.56 40.24
C VAL A 366 -7.90 9.94 38.88
N GLU A 367 -8.14 10.79 37.90
CA GLU A 367 -8.31 10.43 36.49
C GLU A 367 -7.10 10.91 35.70
N ASN A 368 -6.47 9.96 34.99
CA ASN A 368 -5.33 10.21 34.12
C ASN A 368 -5.78 9.97 32.69
N THR A 369 -5.68 10.99 31.85
CA THR A 369 -6.05 10.92 30.43
C THR A 369 -4.89 11.37 29.58
N LEU A 370 -4.49 10.53 28.64
CA LEU A 370 -3.64 10.84 27.50
C LEU A 370 -4.53 10.93 26.27
N ASP A 371 -4.40 12.01 25.53
CA ASP A 371 -5.05 12.21 24.24
C ASP A 371 -4.13 13.09 23.39
N GLU A 372 -3.27 12.44 22.60
CA GLU A 372 -2.20 13.13 21.87
C GLU A 372 -2.13 12.68 20.42
N ASP A 373 -2.12 13.68 19.53
CA ASP A 373 -1.77 13.50 18.13
C ASP A 373 -0.25 13.56 17.96
N THR A 374 0.27 12.56 17.25
CA THR A 374 1.68 12.46 16.86
C THR A 374 1.76 12.13 15.38
N TYR A 375 2.91 12.33 14.75
CA TYR A 375 3.18 11.88 13.39
C TYR A 375 4.18 10.72 13.45
N PRO A 376 3.73 9.51 13.83
CA PRO A 376 4.65 8.40 14.08
C PRO A 376 5.13 7.75 12.79
N VAL A 377 4.41 7.98 11.69
CA VAL A 377 4.69 7.35 10.41
C VAL A 377 5.68 8.23 9.67
N LYS A 378 6.86 7.67 9.41
CA LYS A 378 7.91 8.30 8.62
C LYS A 378 8.31 7.37 7.49
N LEU A 379 8.60 7.97 6.36
CA LEU A 379 9.38 7.32 5.32
C LEU A 379 10.83 7.70 5.61
N GLU A 380 11.64 6.76 6.10
CA GLU A 380 13.08 7.00 6.32
C GLU A 380 13.78 7.28 4.99
N ASN A 381 13.33 6.59 3.95
CA ASN A 381 13.71 6.74 2.56
C ASN A 381 12.49 6.42 1.68
N GLU A 382 12.68 6.39 0.36
CA GLU A 382 11.62 6.13 -0.62
C GLU A 382 10.93 4.75 -0.45
N TYR A 383 11.52 3.80 0.30
CA TYR A 383 11.05 2.40 0.39
C TYR A 383 10.94 1.81 1.79
N THR A 384 11.29 2.58 2.82
CA THR A 384 11.31 2.11 4.21
C THR A 384 10.25 2.88 5.00
N LEU A 385 9.17 2.19 5.33
CA LEU A 385 8.12 2.67 6.19
C LEU A 385 8.48 2.41 7.65
N GLU A 386 8.57 3.44 8.47
CA GLU A 386 8.83 3.33 9.90
C GLU A 386 7.64 3.89 10.69
N VAL A 387 7.21 3.19 11.75
CA VAL A 387 6.12 3.64 12.61
C VAL A 387 6.55 3.65 14.07
N ASN A 388 6.72 4.84 14.65
CA ASN A 388 7.17 5.03 16.03
C ASN A 388 6.26 5.94 16.83
N PHE A 389 5.67 5.43 17.92
CA PHE A 389 4.80 6.22 18.78
C PHE A 389 5.44 6.47 20.15
N LYS A 390 5.60 7.73 20.55
CA LYS A 390 6.23 8.09 21.82
C LYS A 390 5.24 8.76 22.77
N ILE A 391 5.06 8.17 23.95
CA ILE A 391 4.28 8.73 25.06
C ILE A 391 5.22 9.45 26.01
N ARG A 392 4.87 10.70 26.37
CA ARG A 392 5.65 11.53 27.30
C ARG A 392 4.82 11.95 28.51
N LYS A 393 5.46 12.08 29.68
CA LYS A 393 4.75 12.40 30.94
C LYS A 393 4.04 13.74 30.88
N GLU A 394 4.60 14.74 30.22
CA GLU A 394 4.03 16.09 30.12
C GLU A 394 2.72 16.17 29.31
N LYS A 395 2.36 15.08 28.61
CA LYS A 395 1.17 14.99 27.76
C LYS A 395 -0.04 14.41 28.47
N TRP A 396 0.16 13.87 29.67
CA TRP A 396 -0.91 13.41 30.51
C TRP A 396 -1.64 14.58 31.17
N LYS A 397 -2.97 14.57 31.07
CA LYS A 397 -3.84 15.40 31.89
C LYS A 397 -4.26 14.60 33.11
N VAL A 398 -3.91 15.11 34.29
CA VAL A 398 -4.25 14.51 35.58
C VAL A 398 -5.30 15.38 36.26
N THR A 399 -6.44 14.78 36.59
CA THR A 399 -7.53 15.45 37.31
C THR A 399 -7.80 14.71 38.60
N ALA A 400 -7.53 15.36 39.74
CA ALA A 400 -7.85 14.83 41.06
C ALA A 400 -9.15 15.47 41.56
N THR A 401 -10.13 14.63 41.91
CA THR A 401 -11.44 15.05 42.42
C THR A 401 -11.63 14.48 43.82
N PRO A 402 -11.96 15.32 44.82
CA PRO A 402 -12.27 14.82 46.15
C PRO A 402 -13.62 14.11 46.11
N ASP A 403 -13.71 12.95 46.76
CA ASP A 403 -14.98 12.25 46.86
C ASP A 403 -15.94 13.00 47.78
N SER A 404 -17.24 12.90 47.48
CA SER A 404 -18.27 13.51 48.32
C SER A 404 -18.21 12.93 49.74
N GLN A 405 -18.14 13.81 50.73
CA GLN A 405 -18.19 13.46 52.15
C GLN A 405 -19.61 13.68 52.68
N SER A 406 -20.11 12.79 53.53
CA SER A 406 -21.38 13.03 54.20
C SER A 406 -21.23 14.15 55.25
N PHE A 407 -22.35 14.70 55.71
CA PHE A 407 -22.33 15.70 56.77
C PHE A 407 -21.59 15.22 58.03
N TRP A 408 -21.78 13.95 58.40
CA TRP A 408 -21.11 13.35 59.57
C TRP A 408 -19.62 13.15 59.34
N ASP A 409 -19.21 12.79 58.12
CA ASP A 409 -17.79 12.64 57.79
C ASP A 409 -17.08 13.99 57.90
N ILE A 410 -17.69 15.07 57.40
CA ILE A 410 -17.13 16.43 57.50
C ILE A 410 -16.96 16.86 58.97
N ILE A 411 -17.92 16.55 59.84
CA ILE A 411 -17.80 16.82 61.29
C ILE A 411 -16.64 16.02 61.91
N ASN A 412 -16.38 14.81 61.42
CA ASN A 412 -15.32 13.92 61.89
C ASN A 412 -13.99 14.08 61.13
N GLY A 413 -13.72 15.26 60.55
CA GLY A 413 -12.46 15.55 59.87
C GLY A 413 -12.44 15.30 58.36
N GLY A 414 -13.56 14.88 57.77
CA GLY A 414 -13.71 14.66 56.33
C GLY A 414 -13.50 15.94 55.52
N SER A 415 -12.51 15.90 54.63
CA SER A 415 -12.12 17.00 53.76
C SER A 415 -12.81 16.86 52.40
N THR A 416 -13.43 17.94 51.95
CA THR A 416 -13.95 18.09 50.57
C THR A 416 -12.92 18.70 49.62
N LYS A 417 -11.66 18.83 50.05
CA LYS A 417 -10.56 19.39 49.26
C LYS A 417 -9.50 18.33 49.01
N VAL A 418 -8.94 18.35 47.81
CA VAL A 418 -7.75 17.57 47.45
C VAL A 418 -6.54 18.17 48.18
N PRO A 419 -5.82 17.39 49.00
CA PRO A 419 -4.62 17.88 49.67
C PRO A 419 -3.52 18.29 48.69
N SER A 420 -2.71 19.29 49.04
CA SER A 420 -1.66 19.76 48.13
C SER A 420 -0.56 18.71 47.88
N TRP A 421 -0.27 17.87 48.88
CA TRP A 421 0.74 16.82 48.80
C TRP A 421 0.36 15.71 47.81
N THR A 422 -0.90 15.59 47.38
CA THR A 422 -1.28 14.59 46.36
C THR A 422 -0.62 14.89 45.02
N LYS A 423 -0.13 16.12 44.80
CA LYS A 423 0.69 16.48 43.63
C LYS A 423 2.08 15.85 43.66
N ASP A 424 2.54 15.48 44.85
CA ASP A 424 3.85 14.85 45.09
C ASP A 424 3.76 13.32 45.11
N LEU A 425 2.55 12.75 44.99
CA LEU A 425 2.39 11.32 44.77
C LEU A 425 3.06 10.97 43.44
N ASN A 426 4.05 10.09 43.50
CA ASN A 426 4.78 9.63 42.32
C ASN A 426 3.99 8.53 41.61
N VAL A 427 2.70 8.77 41.35
CA VAL A 427 1.90 7.80 40.63
C VAL A 427 2.39 7.77 39.19
N PHE A 428 2.93 6.62 38.81
CA PHE A 428 3.67 6.41 37.57
C PHE A 428 2.79 6.73 36.36
N LEU A 429 3.04 7.89 35.74
CA LEU A 429 2.53 8.20 34.41
C LEU A 429 3.43 7.47 33.40
N PRO A 430 2.91 6.51 32.64
CA PRO A 430 3.74 5.74 31.73
C PRO A 430 4.41 6.65 30.69
N GLU A 431 5.73 6.57 30.63
CA GLU A 431 6.53 7.00 29.49
C GLU A 431 6.99 5.75 28.73
N MET A 432 6.88 5.79 27.40
CA MET A 432 7.37 4.72 26.54
C MET A 432 7.58 5.20 25.12
N ASN A 433 8.56 4.60 24.47
CA ASN A 433 8.66 4.59 23.02
C ASN A 433 8.10 3.24 22.56
N ILE A 434 7.15 3.27 21.63
CA ILE A 434 6.57 2.10 20.99
C ILE A 434 7.13 2.07 19.58
N ASP A 435 8.15 1.25 19.39
CA ASP A 435 8.71 0.95 18.07
C ASP A 435 7.86 -0.11 17.39
N MET A 436 7.08 0.27 16.37
CA MET A 436 6.25 -0.68 15.63
C MET A 436 7.01 -1.32 14.47
N GLY A 437 8.31 -1.07 14.35
CA GLY A 437 9.19 -1.63 13.34
C GLY A 437 9.26 -0.81 12.06
N SER A 438 10.07 -1.33 11.14
CA SER A 438 10.28 -0.81 9.80
C SER A 438 9.92 -1.87 8.75
N LEU A 439 9.27 -1.46 7.67
CA LEU A 439 8.98 -2.31 6.52
C LEU A 439 9.70 -1.78 5.28
N ASP A 440 10.56 -2.63 4.72
CA ASP A 440 11.12 -2.42 3.38
C ASP A 440 10.20 -3.08 2.35
N PHE A 441 9.55 -2.24 1.53
CA PHE A 441 8.61 -2.67 0.50
C PHE A 441 9.18 -2.54 -0.93
N PHE A 442 10.50 -2.32 -1.08
CA PHE A 442 11.16 -2.17 -2.37
C PHE A 442 11.01 -3.42 -3.26
N LEU A 443 11.28 -4.60 -2.70
CA LEU A 443 11.23 -5.87 -3.45
C LEU A 443 9.81 -6.21 -3.95
N THR A 444 8.78 -5.67 -3.31
CA THR A 444 7.38 -5.83 -3.73
C THR A 444 6.94 -4.85 -4.82
N THR A 445 7.62 -3.72 -4.98
CA THR A 445 7.15 -2.65 -5.89
C THR A 445 7.83 -2.68 -7.24
N ASN A 446 8.99 -3.31 -7.33
CA ASN A 446 9.83 -3.21 -8.50
C ASN A 446 9.67 -4.38 -9.47
N LEU A 447 8.49 -4.45 -10.08
CA LEU A 447 8.12 -5.55 -10.95
C LEU A 447 8.41 -5.23 -12.41
N LEU A 448 8.11 -4.02 -12.89
CA LEU A 448 8.32 -3.69 -14.32
C LEU A 448 9.78 -3.69 -14.78
N LEU A 449 10.71 -3.34 -13.88
CA LEU A 449 12.14 -3.26 -14.20
C LEU A 449 12.94 -3.85 -13.03
N PRO A 450 13.02 -5.19 -12.92
CA PRO A 450 13.75 -5.85 -11.84
C PRO A 450 15.12 -5.19 -11.63
N SER A 451 15.42 -4.87 -10.37
CA SER A 451 16.64 -4.19 -9.93
C SER A 451 16.73 -2.68 -10.21
N ARG A 452 15.63 -2.00 -10.57
CA ARG A 452 15.59 -0.52 -10.65
C ARG A 452 14.62 0.15 -9.71
N GLU A 453 15.00 1.24 -9.07
CA GLU A 453 14.03 2.10 -8.39
C GLU A 453 13.05 2.71 -9.43
N VAL A 454 11.86 2.10 -9.58
CA VAL A 454 10.89 2.49 -10.61
C VAL A 454 9.96 3.58 -10.11
N ILE A 455 9.52 3.51 -8.85
CA ILE A 455 8.60 4.50 -8.27
C ILE A 455 9.39 5.37 -7.29
N ASP A 456 9.46 6.66 -7.57
CA ASP A 456 9.87 7.71 -6.63
C ASP A 456 8.65 8.11 -5.78
N ILE A 457 8.65 7.70 -4.51
CA ILE A 457 7.54 7.93 -3.59
C ILE A 457 7.59 9.38 -3.08
N ASP A 458 6.45 10.07 -3.11
CA ASP A 458 6.33 11.44 -2.61
C ASP A 458 6.41 11.47 -1.08
N THR A 459 7.62 11.60 -0.57
CA THR A 459 7.91 11.71 0.87
C THR A 459 7.34 12.97 1.51
N LYS A 460 7.00 14.02 0.73
CA LYS A 460 6.37 15.24 1.25
C LYS A 460 4.89 15.02 1.53
N LEU A 461 4.20 14.28 0.66
CA LEU A 461 2.82 13.88 0.93
C LEU A 461 2.79 12.84 2.07
N GLY A 462 3.78 11.95 2.10
CA GLY A 462 3.92 10.92 3.12
C GLY A 462 2.83 9.85 3.02
N VAL A 463 2.74 9.02 4.06
CA VAL A 463 1.78 7.91 4.10
C VAL A 463 0.36 8.44 4.34
N GLN A 464 -0.57 7.99 3.50
CA GLN A 464 -2.00 8.28 3.62
C GLN A 464 -2.73 7.03 4.13
N VAL A 465 -3.88 7.20 4.79
CA VAL A 465 -4.67 6.06 5.30
C VAL A 465 -6.18 6.29 5.04
N PRO A 466 -6.63 6.28 3.76
CA PRO A 466 -8.05 6.37 3.43
C PRO A 466 -8.85 5.08 3.75
N GLY A 467 -8.17 4.03 4.22
CA GLY A 467 -8.72 2.72 4.54
C GLY A 467 -7.60 1.72 4.81
N ASP A 468 -6.74 1.60 3.81
CA ASP A 468 -5.46 0.89 3.85
C ASP A 468 -4.31 1.91 3.76
N PHE A 469 -3.07 1.46 3.94
CA PHE A 469 -1.89 2.32 3.79
C PHE A 469 -1.71 2.66 2.32
N TYR A 470 -1.61 3.94 2.01
CA TYR A 470 -1.56 4.43 0.64
C TYR A 470 -0.37 5.37 0.45
N LEU A 471 0.44 5.02 -0.54
CA LEU A 471 1.62 5.76 -0.98
C LEU A 471 1.42 6.17 -2.43
N VAL A 472 1.87 7.36 -2.78
CA VAL A 472 1.78 7.86 -4.16
C VAL A 472 3.14 8.36 -4.59
N GLY A 473 3.40 8.27 -5.88
CA GLY A 473 4.70 8.62 -6.43
C GLY A 473 4.63 8.89 -7.90
N SER A 474 5.80 9.09 -8.48
CA SER A 474 5.97 9.15 -9.92
C SER A 474 6.90 8.03 -10.33
N VAL A 475 6.60 7.39 -11.44
CA VAL A 475 7.56 6.53 -12.09
C VAL A 475 8.71 7.40 -12.60
N GLU A 476 9.93 7.14 -12.13
CA GLU A 476 11.13 7.80 -12.60
C GLU A 476 12.05 6.82 -13.34
N ASN A 477 12.76 7.32 -14.35
CA ASN A 477 13.77 6.55 -15.08
C ASN A 477 15.18 6.83 -14.52
N SER A 478 15.32 7.03 -13.21
CA SER A 478 16.62 7.21 -12.59
C SER A 478 17.24 5.84 -12.28
N ARG A 479 18.37 5.54 -12.91
CA ARG A 479 19.36 4.63 -12.30
C ARG A 479 19.90 5.37 -11.06
N LYS A 480 19.32 5.16 -9.89
CA LYS A 480 20.07 5.31 -8.64
C LYS A 480 20.78 4.00 -8.36
#